data_AF-A0A355GGD0-F1
#
_entry.id   AF-A0A355GGD0-F1
#
_cell.length_a   1.000
_cell.length_b   1.000
_cell.length_c   1.000
_cell.angle_alpha   90.00
_cell.angle_beta   90.00
_cell.angle_gamma   90.00
#
_symmetry.space_group_name_H-M   'P 1'
#
loop_
_entity.id
_entity.type
_entity.pdbx_description
1 polymer ?
#
loop_
_entity_poly.entity_id
_entity_poly.type
_entity_poly.pdbx_seq_one_letter_code
_entity_poly.pdbx_strand_id
1 'polypeptide(L)'
;MSWQRWISIGLVLGLLLLAFGLIMPAIFQAREAARRSTAKNNLKQIGLALHNYNDTHRCLPPGGTIREDDTAMQGWIAMMMPFLDASPYYSWLDFNDSWQSTSNRYVFDQRLPVVLVPGVEQHFTDSGFGLTQIMGNPNLLHRNSDVTFEEMTNGTSFTWLAGEVTGDFQPWCYPFNWRPLGTKLCQGPAGYGRPDWGGGHLLFADGHIKFFTDATSSRMLQRYDAAPPVATKAETAVPKKVFQTGEFHWDRIDLQSDPQGRDEYFATSLSSSTDVLLKLNVYSQILLTEEGQKQPKSYLKGPQFLLEIDSTTDIAAALKATPLAAAATPEQLAANVKTLQALQKQLHK
;
A
#
# COMPACT_ATOMS: atom_id res chain seq x y z
N MET A 1 -26.47 32.33 50.01
CA MET A 1 -26.76 32.12 48.57
C MET A 1 -25.66 31.38 47.78
N SER A 2 -24.48 31.10 48.35
CA SER A 2 -23.35 30.43 47.64
C SER A 2 -23.43 28.90 47.65
N TRP A 3 -23.91 28.28 48.72
CA TRP A 3 -23.92 26.80 48.88
C TRP A 3 -24.87 26.07 47.91
N GLN A 4 -26.08 26.60 47.69
CA GLN A 4 -27.03 26.04 46.72
C GLN A 4 -26.49 26.07 45.28
N ARG A 5 -25.70 27.09 44.92
CA ARG A 5 -25.05 27.17 43.60
C ARG A 5 -24.05 26.03 43.40
N TRP A 6 -23.27 25.69 44.43
CA TRP A 6 -22.32 24.57 44.37
C TRP A 6 -23.03 23.21 44.25
N ILE A 7 -24.15 23.01 44.96
CA ILE A 7 -24.96 21.78 44.83
C ILE A 7 -25.49 21.65 43.40
N SER A 8 -26.08 22.71 42.84
CA SER A 8 -26.63 22.68 41.48
C SER A 8 -25.55 22.42 40.43
N ILE A 9 -24.38 23.04 40.56
CA ILE A 9 -23.23 22.79 39.66
C ILE A 9 -22.77 21.33 39.76
N GLY A 10 -22.63 20.80 40.98
CA GLY A 10 -22.24 19.41 41.19
C GLY A 10 -23.22 18.40 40.59
N LEU A 11 -24.52 18.65 40.71
CA LEU A 11 -25.56 17.78 40.14
C LEU A 11 -25.53 17.78 38.61
N VAL A 12 -25.37 18.95 37.99
CA VAL A 12 -25.24 19.07 36.53
C VAL A 12 -23.99 18.36 36.03
N LEU A 13 -22.85 18.54 36.70
CA LEU A 13 -21.60 17.85 36.35
C LEU A 13 -21.73 16.33 36.50
N GLY A 14 -22.38 15.85 37.57
CA GLY A 14 -22.65 14.42 37.78
C GLY A 14 -23.50 13.81 36.66
N LEU A 15 -24.54 14.51 36.22
CA LEU A 15 -25.36 14.08 35.08
C LEU A 15 -24.59 14.05 33.76
N LEU A 16 -23.74 15.05 33.50
CA LEU A 16 -22.90 15.09 32.31
C LEU A 16 -21.89 13.92 32.30
N LEU A 17 -21.22 13.65 33.42
CA LEU A 17 -20.28 12.54 33.52
C LEU A 17 -20.97 11.19 33.30
N LEU A 18 -22.17 11.00 33.84
CA LEU A 18 -22.97 9.80 33.59
C LEU A 18 -23.34 9.67 32.11
N ALA A 19 -23.78 10.75 31.48
CA ALA A 19 -24.10 10.76 30.05
C ALA A 19 -22.87 10.42 29.19
N PHE A 20 -21.71 11.04 29.47
CA PHE A 20 -20.46 10.74 28.78
C PHE A 20 -20.02 9.28 28.98
N GLY A 21 -20.15 8.74 30.19
CA GLY A 21 -19.83 7.35 30.49
C GLY A 21 -20.65 6.33 29.69
N LEU A 22 -21.91 6.65 29.38
CA LEU A 22 -22.79 5.81 28.55
C LEU A 22 -22.49 5.94 27.05
N ILE A 23 -22.09 7.13 26.59
CA ILE A 23 -21.86 7.42 25.17
C ILE A 23 -20.50 6.89 24.69
N MET A 24 -19.45 6.97 25.52
CA MET A 24 -18.08 6.66 25.11
C MET A 24 -17.89 5.21 24.60
N PRO A 25 -18.41 4.15 25.27
CA PRO A 25 -18.31 2.78 24.76
C PRO A 25 -19.02 2.60 23.41
N ALA A 26 -20.16 3.28 23.22
CA ALA A 26 -20.92 3.23 21.98
C ALA A 26 -20.15 3.87 20.82
N ILE A 27 -19.43 4.98 21.06
CA ILE A 27 -18.58 5.62 20.04
C ILE A 27 -17.46 4.67 19.59
N PHE A 28 -16.81 3.97 20.51
CA PHE A 28 -15.75 3.01 20.15
C PHE A 28 -16.29 1.84 19.33
N GLN A 29 -17.43 1.26 19.72
CA GLN A 29 -18.07 0.20 18.94
C GLN A 29 -18.48 0.69 17.54
N ALA A 30 -19.03 1.90 17.43
CA ALA A 30 -19.40 2.50 16.16
C ALA A 30 -18.18 2.74 15.25
N ARG A 31 -17.07 3.22 15.81
CA ARG A 31 -15.80 3.40 15.07
C ARG A 31 -15.28 2.07 14.53
N GLU A 32 -15.33 1.02 15.34
CA GLU A 32 -14.84 -0.29 14.91
C GLU A 32 -15.74 -0.95 13.86
N ALA A 33 -17.06 -0.79 13.99
CA ALA A 33 -18.00 -1.17 12.95
C ALA A 33 -17.75 -0.41 11.64
N ALA A 34 -17.43 0.88 11.71
CA ALA A 34 -17.09 1.69 10.54
C ALA A 34 -15.79 1.20 9.88
N ARG A 35 -14.73 0.89 10.65
CA ARG A 35 -13.48 0.32 10.13
C ARG A 35 -13.71 -0.99 9.39
N ARG A 36 -14.50 -1.90 9.96
CA ARG A 36 -14.90 -3.16 9.31
C ARG A 36 -15.69 -2.93 8.02
N SER A 37 -16.61 -1.97 8.02
CA SER A 37 -17.39 -1.60 6.83
C SER A 37 -16.49 -1.07 5.72
N THR A 38 -15.54 -0.18 6.05
CA THR A 38 -14.55 0.34 5.10
C THR A 38 -13.65 -0.76 4.55
N ALA A 39 -13.16 -1.68 5.39
CA ALA A 39 -12.33 -2.80 4.94
C ALA A 39 -13.09 -3.74 3.99
N LYS A 40 -14.35 -4.03 4.30
CA LYS A 40 -15.25 -4.74 3.39
C LYS A 40 -15.43 -3.98 2.07
N ASN A 41 -15.60 -2.66 2.10
CA ASN A 41 -15.72 -1.86 0.88
C ASN A 41 -14.43 -1.86 0.04
N ASN A 42 -13.26 -1.83 0.68
CA ASN A 42 -11.97 -1.96 0.03
C ASN A 42 -11.84 -3.30 -0.72
N LEU A 43 -12.18 -4.41 -0.07
CA LEU A 43 -12.27 -5.72 -0.74
C LEU A 43 -13.29 -5.75 -1.87
N LYS A 44 -14.39 -4.99 -1.77
CA LYS A 44 -15.39 -4.91 -2.86
C LYS A 44 -14.83 -4.21 -4.08
N GLN A 45 -14.03 -3.15 -3.89
CA GLN A 45 -13.32 -2.47 -4.97
C GLN A 45 -12.27 -3.38 -5.61
N ILE A 46 -11.51 -4.15 -4.81
CA ILE A 46 -10.58 -5.16 -5.32
C ILE A 46 -11.32 -6.22 -6.15
N GLY A 47 -12.44 -6.73 -5.65
CA GLY A 47 -13.26 -7.70 -6.39
C GLY A 47 -13.74 -7.13 -7.72
N LEU A 48 -14.27 -5.91 -7.72
CA LEU A 48 -14.70 -5.25 -8.96
C LEU A 48 -13.53 -5.08 -9.95
N ALA A 49 -12.35 -4.69 -9.46
CA ALA A 49 -11.17 -4.56 -10.30
C ALA A 49 -10.71 -5.90 -10.89
N LEU A 50 -10.76 -6.99 -10.12
CA LEU A 50 -10.46 -8.34 -10.60
C LEU A 50 -11.47 -8.81 -11.66
N HIS A 51 -12.76 -8.52 -11.48
CA HIS A 51 -13.79 -8.81 -12.49
C HIS A 51 -13.55 -8.00 -13.77
N ASN A 52 -13.28 -6.70 -13.66
CA ASN A 52 -12.99 -5.85 -14.84
C ASN A 52 -11.70 -6.30 -15.57
N TYR A 53 -10.69 -6.73 -14.82
CA TYR A 53 -9.48 -7.32 -15.38
C TYR A 53 -9.83 -8.59 -16.17
N ASN A 54 -10.60 -9.51 -15.58
CA ASN A 54 -11.07 -10.72 -16.23
C ASN A 54 -11.94 -10.45 -17.46
N ASP A 55 -12.82 -9.45 -17.43
CA ASP A 55 -13.65 -9.11 -18.59
C ASP A 55 -12.80 -8.62 -19.77
N THR A 56 -11.68 -7.96 -19.48
CA THR A 56 -10.74 -7.41 -20.47
C THR A 56 -9.74 -8.47 -20.98
N HIS A 57 -9.16 -9.27 -20.07
CA HIS A 57 -8.05 -10.18 -20.35
C HIS A 57 -8.46 -11.66 -20.43
N ARG A 58 -9.70 -11.98 -20.07
CA ARG A 58 -10.28 -13.34 -20.01
C ARG A 58 -9.68 -14.29 -18.97
N CYS A 59 -8.87 -13.76 -18.06
CA CYS A 59 -8.31 -14.48 -16.91
C CYS A 59 -8.12 -13.52 -15.73
N LEU A 60 -7.84 -14.07 -14.55
CA LEU A 60 -7.33 -13.31 -13.42
C LEU A 60 -5.90 -12.82 -13.71
N PRO A 61 -5.47 -11.69 -13.10
CA PRO A 61 -4.09 -11.24 -13.26
C PRO A 61 -3.11 -12.28 -12.68
N PRO A 62 -1.89 -12.40 -13.25
CA PRO A 62 -0.86 -13.19 -12.63
C PRO A 62 -0.56 -12.68 -11.22
N GLY A 63 -0.40 -13.58 -10.26
CA GLY A 63 0.03 -13.22 -8.90
C GLY A 63 1.28 -12.35 -8.92
N GLY A 64 2.21 -12.73 -9.79
CA GLY A 64 3.35 -11.92 -10.20
C GLY A 64 3.93 -12.42 -11.50
N THR A 65 4.49 -11.52 -12.29
CA THR A 65 5.19 -11.85 -13.53
C THR A 65 6.68 -12.05 -13.25
N ILE A 66 7.21 -13.21 -13.60
CA ILE A 66 8.62 -13.58 -13.42
C ILE A 66 9.14 -14.00 -14.79
N ARG A 67 10.18 -13.31 -15.27
CA ARG A 67 10.82 -13.60 -16.56
C ARG A 67 11.61 -14.91 -16.51
N GLU A 68 11.99 -15.40 -17.69
CA GLU A 68 12.79 -16.62 -17.85
C GLU A 68 14.17 -16.53 -17.17
N ASP A 69 14.70 -15.32 -17.01
CA ASP A 69 15.96 -15.04 -16.31
C ASP A 69 15.78 -14.89 -14.79
N ASP A 70 14.64 -15.33 -14.25
CA ASP A 70 14.22 -15.18 -12.85
C ASP A 70 14.05 -13.72 -12.38
N THR A 71 14.06 -12.74 -13.30
CA THR A 71 13.77 -11.35 -12.93
C THR A 71 12.31 -11.22 -12.52
N ALA A 72 12.11 -10.84 -11.26
CA ALA A 72 10.80 -10.54 -10.71
C ALA A 72 10.32 -9.18 -11.22
N MET A 73 9.19 -9.19 -11.92
CA MET A 73 8.49 -8.02 -12.45
C MET A 73 7.35 -7.64 -11.49
N GLN A 74 6.18 -7.25 -11.99
CA GLN A 74 5.12 -6.67 -11.14
C GLN A 74 4.13 -7.72 -10.64
N GLY A 75 3.54 -7.45 -9.48
CA GLY A 75 2.49 -8.27 -8.85
C GLY A 75 1.06 -7.96 -9.33
N TRP A 76 0.11 -8.82 -8.94
CA TRP A 76 -1.30 -8.72 -9.31
C TRP A 76 -1.96 -7.37 -8.94
N ILE A 77 -1.56 -6.76 -7.82
CA ILE A 77 -2.05 -5.44 -7.38
C ILE A 77 -1.67 -4.36 -8.39
N ALA A 78 -0.46 -4.43 -8.97
CA ALA A 78 -0.04 -3.49 -9.99
C ALA A 78 -0.80 -3.67 -11.32
N MET A 79 -1.09 -4.93 -11.67
CA MET A 79 -1.83 -5.26 -12.89
C MET A 79 -3.30 -4.80 -12.86
N MET A 80 -3.90 -4.72 -11.67
CA MET A 80 -5.28 -4.27 -11.52
C MET A 80 -5.45 -2.76 -11.34
N MET A 81 -4.37 -1.99 -11.18
CA MET A 81 -4.45 -0.54 -11.01
C MET A 81 -5.30 0.21 -12.04
N PRO A 82 -5.34 -0.15 -13.35
CA PRO A 82 -6.23 0.52 -14.31
C PRO A 82 -7.72 0.42 -13.95
N PHE A 83 -8.06 -0.58 -13.14
CA PHE A 83 -9.42 -0.89 -12.69
C PHE A 83 -9.63 -0.48 -11.22
N LEU A 84 -8.62 0.10 -10.56
CA LEU A 84 -8.65 0.60 -9.19
C LEU A 84 -8.44 2.10 -9.16
N ASP A 85 -9.52 2.85 -8.92
CA ASP A 85 -9.51 4.31 -8.76
C ASP A 85 -8.91 5.08 -9.97
N ALA A 86 -9.14 6.39 -10.08
CA ALA A 86 -8.69 7.20 -11.21
C ALA A 86 -7.25 7.73 -11.05
N SER A 87 -6.37 6.96 -10.39
CA SER A 87 -5.00 7.37 -10.09
C SER A 87 -4.10 7.26 -11.34
N PRO A 88 -3.20 8.24 -11.60
CA PRO A 88 -2.27 8.18 -12.73
C PRO A 88 -1.13 7.17 -12.53
N TYR A 89 -1.05 6.50 -11.38
CA TYR A 89 0.07 5.62 -11.03
C TYR A 89 0.32 4.52 -12.06
N TYR A 90 -0.73 3.93 -12.64
CA TYR A 90 -0.55 2.90 -13.65
C TYR A 90 0.22 3.41 -14.88
N SER A 91 -0.11 4.60 -15.39
CA SER A 91 0.56 5.18 -16.55
C SER A 91 2.01 5.61 -16.28
N TRP A 92 2.41 5.68 -15.00
CA TRP A 92 3.77 6.03 -14.61
C TRP A 92 4.68 4.81 -14.42
N LEU A 93 4.12 3.60 -14.46
CA LEU A 93 4.88 2.38 -14.30
C LEU A 93 5.51 1.93 -15.62
N ASP A 94 6.78 1.58 -15.55
CA ASP A 94 7.48 0.81 -16.56
C ASP A 94 7.34 -0.68 -16.26
N PHE A 95 6.47 -1.36 -17.00
CA PHE A 95 6.26 -2.80 -16.91
C PHE A 95 7.39 -3.61 -17.57
N ASN A 96 8.31 -2.96 -18.29
CA ASN A 96 9.48 -3.61 -18.89
C ASN A 96 10.68 -3.68 -17.93
N ASP A 97 10.55 -3.17 -16.72
CA ASP A 97 11.62 -3.19 -15.71
C ASP A 97 11.18 -3.89 -14.43
N SER A 98 12.13 -4.34 -13.62
CA SER A 98 11.85 -5.05 -12.37
C SER A 98 11.05 -4.18 -11.40
N TRP A 99 10.27 -4.81 -10.51
CA TRP A 99 9.56 -4.08 -9.45
C TRP A 99 10.49 -3.28 -8.53
N GLN A 100 11.77 -3.65 -8.46
CA GLN A 100 12.78 -2.97 -7.64
C GLN A 100 13.46 -1.80 -8.36
N SER A 101 13.16 -1.58 -9.64
CA SER A 101 13.81 -0.53 -10.42
C SER A 101 13.49 0.87 -9.88
N THR A 102 14.48 1.76 -9.99
CA THR A 102 14.33 3.17 -9.65
C THR A 102 13.30 3.88 -10.54
N SER A 103 13.02 3.36 -11.74
CA SER A 103 12.00 3.90 -12.65
C SER A 103 10.59 3.87 -12.05
N ASN A 104 10.27 2.81 -11.29
CA ASN A 104 8.97 2.61 -10.66
C ASN A 104 8.91 3.08 -9.20
N ARG A 105 10.05 3.54 -8.68
CA ARG A 105 10.27 3.82 -7.27
C ARG A 105 9.23 4.76 -6.67
N TYR A 106 9.01 5.90 -7.33
CA TYR A 106 8.07 6.91 -6.83
C TYR A 106 6.67 6.34 -6.65
N VAL A 107 6.21 5.54 -7.62
CA VAL A 107 4.89 4.91 -7.59
C VAL A 107 4.83 3.89 -6.47
N PHE A 108 5.83 3.03 -6.32
CA PHE A 108 5.84 1.97 -5.30
C PHE A 108 6.10 2.47 -3.88
N ASP A 109 6.60 3.69 -3.72
CA ASP A 109 6.68 4.40 -2.44
C ASP A 109 5.32 5.04 -2.04
N GLN A 110 4.27 4.94 -2.86
CA GLN A 110 2.93 5.45 -2.54
C GLN A 110 2.11 4.49 -1.69
N ARG A 111 1.24 5.05 -0.84
CA ARG A 111 0.17 4.28 -0.18
C ARG A 111 -0.97 4.04 -1.17
N LEU A 112 -1.50 2.82 -1.18
CA LEU A 112 -2.71 2.46 -1.91
C LEU A 112 -3.83 2.17 -0.89
N PRO A 113 -4.72 3.15 -0.59
CA PRO A 113 -5.72 2.99 0.47
C PRO A 113 -6.62 1.77 0.33
N VAL A 114 -6.88 1.33 -0.91
CA VAL A 114 -7.74 0.17 -1.20
C VAL A 114 -7.15 -1.17 -0.76
N VAL A 115 -5.82 -1.28 -0.59
CA VAL A 115 -5.16 -2.51 -0.09
C VAL A 115 -4.72 -2.39 1.38
N LEU A 116 -5.18 -1.34 2.06
CA LEU A 116 -4.95 -1.13 3.49
C LEU A 116 -6.22 -1.42 4.29
N VAL A 117 -6.03 -1.95 5.49
CA VAL A 117 -7.07 -2.19 6.50
C VAL A 117 -7.08 -1.02 7.48
N PRO A 118 -8.22 -0.33 7.68
CA PRO A 118 -8.32 0.77 8.64
C PRO A 118 -7.95 0.34 10.07
N GLY A 119 -7.10 1.14 10.72
CA GLY A 119 -6.62 0.87 12.09
C GLY A 119 -5.30 0.11 12.16
N VAL A 120 -4.66 -0.17 11.03
CA VAL A 120 -3.28 -0.68 10.97
C VAL A 120 -2.34 0.44 10.59
N GLU A 121 -1.42 0.80 11.49
CA GLU A 121 -0.50 1.94 11.32
C GLU A 121 0.73 1.62 10.43
N GLN A 122 1.01 0.34 10.19
CA GLN A 122 2.10 -0.09 9.32
C GLN A 122 1.73 0.13 7.85
N HIS A 123 2.37 1.13 7.24
CA HIS A 123 2.09 1.53 5.86
C HIS A 123 3.27 1.40 4.90
N PHE A 124 4.50 1.35 5.42
CA PHE A 124 5.70 1.26 4.59
C PHE A 124 6.72 0.27 5.15
N THR A 125 7.63 -0.16 4.29
CA THR A 125 8.88 -0.79 4.71
C THR A 125 9.89 0.25 5.20
N ASP A 126 10.93 -0.20 5.90
CA ASP A 126 12.13 0.59 6.24
C ASP A 126 12.86 1.16 5.01
N SER A 127 12.69 0.48 3.89
CA SER A 127 13.15 0.86 2.57
C SER A 127 12.17 1.78 1.84
N GLY A 128 10.98 2.06 2.37
CA GLY A 128 10.04 3.07 1.88
C GLY A 128 8.90 2.57 0.97
N PHE A 129 8.88 1.28 0.62
CA PHE A 129 7.83 0.73 -0.22
C PHE A 129 6.47 0.72 0.50
N GLY A 130 5.41 1.12 -0.19
CA GLY A 130 4.05 1.03 0.31
C GLY A 130 3.63 -0.42 0.54
N LEU A 131 3.00 -0.70 1.67
CA LEU A 131 2.57 -2.05 2.05
C LEU A 131 1.18 -2.39 1.50
N THR A 132 0.94 -3.69 1.34
CA THR A 132 -0.40 -4.29 1.27
C THR A 132 -0.72 -5.03 2.56
N GLN A 133 -1.97 -4.94 2.97
CA GLN A 133 -2.55 -5.70 4.08
C GLN A 133 -3.60 -6.71 3.59
N ILE A 134 -3.63 -6.91 2.26
CA ILE A 134 -4.42 -7.91 1.54
C ILE A 134 -3.47 -8.86 0.80
N MET A 135 -3.75 -10.17 0.84
CA MET A 135 -2.98 -11.20 0.13
C MET A 135 -3.91 -12.07 -0.71
N GLY A 136 -3.39 -12.53 -1.84
CA GLY A 136 -4.11 -13.36 -2.80
C GLY A 136 -4.12 -14.85 -2.46
N ASN A 137 -5.09 -15.55 -3.05
CA ASN A 137 -5.15 -17.01 -3.06
C ASN A 137 -4.03 -17.58 -3.94
N PRO A 138 -3.10 -18.39 -3.39
CA PRO A 138 -2.00 -18.96 -4.15
C PRO A 138 -2.45 -19.87 -5.29
N ASN A 139 -3.65 -20.45 -5.22
CA ASN A 139 -4.15 -21.27 -6.32
C ASN A 139 -4.57 -20.46 -7.55
N LEU A 140 -4.84 -19.16 -7.37
CA LEU A 140 -5.42 -18.29 -8.41
C LEU A 140 -4.46 -17.18 -8.83
N LEU A 141 -3.69 -16.67 -7.88
CA LEU A 141 -2.79 -15.51 -8.00
C LEU A 141 -1.37 -15.95 -7.64
N HIS A 142 -0.78 -16.86 -8.42
CA HIS A 142 0.60 -17.32 -8.25
C HIS A 142 1.52 -16.84 -9.37
N ARG A 143 2.78 -17.30 -9.36
CA ARG A 143 3.78 -16.97 -10.36
C ARG A 143 3.26 -17.27 -11.76
N ASN A 144 3.23 -16.27 -12.63
CA ASN A 144 2.87 -16.37 -14.05
C ASN A 144 1.49 -17.00 -14.32
N SER A 145 0.57 -16.94 -13.35
CA SER A 145 -0.76 -17.55 -13.50
C SER A 145 -1.66 -16.79 -14.49
N ASP A 146 -2.54 -17.51 -15.15
CA ASP A 146 -3.58 -17.00 -16.06
C ASP A 146 -4.93 -17.69 -15.81
N VAL A 147 -5.21 -17.99 -14.54
CA VAL A 147 -6.41 -18.73 -14.10
C VAL A 147 -7.70 -18.04 -14.50
N THR A 148 -8.61 -18.80 -15.11
CA THR A 148 -9.94 -18.34 -15.52
C THR A 148 -11.02 -18.71 -14.49
N PHE A 149 -12.18 -18.04 -14.54
CA PHE A 149 -13.33 -18.43 -13.71
C PHE A 149 -13.93 -19.79 -14.07
N GLU A 150 -13.74 -20.26 -15.31
CA GLU A 150 -14.25 -21.57 -15.76
C GLU A 150 -13.53 -22.74 -15.07
N GLU A 151 -12.27 -22.55 -14.70
CA GLU A 151 -11.47 -23.55 -13.97
C GLU A 151 -11.93 -23.75 -12.52
N MET A 152 -12.77 -22.84 -11.98
CA MET A 152 -13.29 -22.90 -10.61
C MET A 152 -14.43 -23.91 -10.50
N THR A 153 -14.11 -25.20 -10.63
CA THR A 153 -15.12 -26.27 -10.71
C THR A 153 -15.97 -26.49 -9.45
N ASN A 154 -15.54 -25.96 -8.30
CA ASN A 154 -16.37 -25.89 -7.08
C ASN A 154 -17.37 -24.72 -7.08
N GLY A 155 -17.35 -23.89 -8.11
CA GLY A 155 -18.13 -22.66 -8.22
C GLY A 155 -17.42 -21.44 -7.65
N THR A 156 -17.70 -20.29 -8.25
CA THR A 156 -17.10 -18.99 -7.88
C THR A 156 -17.48 -18.54 -6.46
N SER A 157 -18.65 -18.92 -5.96
CA SER A 157 -19.11 -18.65 -4.59
C SER A 157 -18.41 -19.47 -3.51
N PHE A 158 -17.68 -20.52 -3.90
CA PHE A 158 -16.87 -21.35 -2.99
C PHE A 158 -15.37 -21.16 -3.20
N THR A 159 -14.98 -20.20 -4.03
CA THR A 159 -13.59 -19.93 -4.38
C THR A 159 -13.21 -18.54 -3.90
N TRP A 160 -12.29 -18.45 -2.93
CA TRP A 160 -11.83 -17.17 -2.40
C TRP A 160 -10.71 -16.59 -3.29
N LEU A 161 -10.69 -15.29 -3.49
CA LEU A 161 -9.70 -14.56 -4.31
C LEU A 161 -8.59 -13.96 -3.46
N ALA A 162 -8.97 -13.25 -2.39
CA ALA A 162 -8.05 -12.50 -1.54
C ALA A 162 -8.64 -12.30 -0.14
N GLY A 163 -7.78 -11.98 0.83
CA GLY A 163 -8.20 -11.76 2.20
C GLY A 163 -7.31 -10.79 2.96
N GLU A 164 -7.87 -10.24 4.05
CA GLU A 164 -7.15 -9.38 4.99
C GLU A 164 -6.14 -10.23 5.78
N VAL A 165 -4.88 -9.77 5.87
CA VAL A 165 -3.84 -10.48 6.63
C VAL A 165 -3.54 -9.89 7.99
N THR A 166 -3.05 -10.73 8.89
CA THR A 166 -2.76 -10.37 10.29
C THR A 166 -1.49 -9.54 10.40
N GLY A 167 -0.45 -9.89 9.66
CA GLY A 167 0.87 -9.28 9.67
C GLY A 167 1.74 -9.81 8.54
N ASP A 168 3.07 -9.83 8.76
CA ASP A 168 4.06 -10.13 7.73
C ASP A 168 3.71 -9.39 6.43
N PHE A 169 3.42 -8.10 6.57
CA PHE A 169 3.01 -7.26 5.45
C PHE A 169 4.14 -7.16 4.43
N GLN A 170 3.77 -7.09 3.17
CA GLN A 170 4.70 -7.03 2.06
C GLN A 170 4.41 -5.78 1.24
N PRO A 171 5.39 -5.25 0.49
CA PRO A 171 5.13 -4.20 -0.47
C PRO A 171 3.98 -4.58 -1.39
N TRP A 172 3.04 -3.68 -1.66
CA TRP A 172 1.94 -4.00 -2.56
C TRP A 172 2.44 -4.29 -3.99
N CYS A 173 3.61 -3.77 -4.37
CA CYS A 173 4.27 -4.03 -5.65
C CYS A 173 5.04 -5.35 -5.70
N TYR A 174 5.22 -6.03 -4.56
CA TYR A 174 5.97 -7.28 -4.50
C TYR A 174 5.24 -8.39 -5.28
N PRO A 175 5.92 -9.07 -6.23
CA PRO A 175 5.27 -10.04 -7.12
C PRO A 175 5.01 -11.40 -6.47
N PHE A 176 5.04 -11.50 -5.15
CA PHE A 176 4.75 -12.74 -4.40
C PHE A 176 3.71 -12.51 -3.29
N ASN A 177 2.76 -11.60 -3.53
CA ASN A 177 1.70 -11.19 -2.60
C ASN A 177 0.55 -12.21 -2.51
N TRP A 178 0.88 -13.47 -2.23
CA TRP A 178 -0.05 -14.56 -1.94
C TRP A 178 0.47 -15.40 -0.79
N ARG A 179 -0.45 -16.08 -0.10
CA ARG A 179 -0.11 -17.09 0.91
C ARG A 179 -1.30 -18.03 1.17
N PRO A 180 -1.07 -19.29 1.56
CA PRO A 180 -2.14 -20.25 1.87
C PRO A 180 -3.06 -19.71 2.97
N LEU A 181 -4.35 -20.05 2.90
CA LEU A 181 -5.34 -19.62 3.88
C LEU A 181 -5.06 -20.21 5.28
N GLY A 182 -4.47 -21.40 5.31
CA GLY A 182 -4.15 -22.13 6.53
C GLY A 182 -5.37 -22.76 7.19
N THR A 183 -5.20 -23.22 8.43
CA THR A 183 -6.22 -23.98 9.16
C THR A 183 -6.97 -23.17 10.21
N LYS A 184 -6.57 -21.92 10.44
CA LYS A 184 -7.16 -21.02 11.43
C LYS A 184 -6.88 -19.56 11.07
N LEU A 185 -7.83 -18.68 11.35
CA LEU A 185 -7.63 -17.25 11.26
C LEU A 185 -7.00 -16.69 12.54
N CYS A 186 -6.35 -15.53 12.42
CA CYS A 186 -5.69 -14.82 13.51
C CYS A 186 -4.58 -15.67 14.19
N GLN A 187 -3.98 -16.61 13.47
CA GLN A 187 -2.91 -17.49 13.98
C GLN A 187 -1.53 -16.93 13.62
N GLY A 188 -1.15 -15.84 14.30
CA GLY A 188 0.15 -15.19 14.12
C GLY A 188 0.25 -14.32 12.86
N PRO A 189 1.41 -13.69 12.62
CA PRO A 189 1.56 -12.66 11.60
C PRO A 189 1.44 -13.21 10.17
N ALA A 190 1.83 -14.46 9.93
CA ALA A 190 1.71 -15.08 8.62
C ALA A 190 0.25 -15.39 8.20
N GLY A 191 -0.72 -15.35 9.12
CA GLY A 191 -2.10 -15.76 8.87
C GLY A 191 -3.00 -14.69 8.25
N TYR A 192 -4.24 -15.10 7.97
CA TYR A 192 -5.34 -14.21 7.61
C TYR A 192 -6.16 -13.81 8.84
N GLY A 193 -6.79 -12.64 8.77
CA GLY A 193 -7.69 -12.12 9.79
C GLY A 193 -7.09 -11.05 10.69
N ARG A 194 -7.97 -10.38 11.43
CA ARG A 194 -7.67 -9.30 12.36
C ARG A 194 -7.98 -9.78 13.79
N PRO A 195 -6.96 -9.94 14.65
CA PRO A 195 -7.17 -10.31 16.06
C PRO A 195 -8.15 -9.38 16.77
N ASP A 196 -8.06 -8.07 16.50
CA ASP A 196 -8.95 -7.04 17.07
C ASP A 196 -10.43 -7.25 16.72
N TRP A 197 -10.71 -7.97 15.63
CA TRP A 197 -12.08 -8.27 15.17
C TRP A 197 -12.51 -9.70 15.51
N GLY A 198 -11.62 -10.53 16.06
CA GLY A 198 -11.86 -11.97 16.25
C GLY A 198 -12.13 -12.70 14.93
N GLY A 199 -11.53 -12.26 13.82
CA GLY A 199 -11.82 -12.81 12.49
C GLY A 199 -11.35 -11.91 11.34
N GLY A 200 -11.73 -12.24 10.11
CA GLY A 200 -11.38 -11.44 8.93
C GLY A 200 -12.33 -11.65 7.77
N HIS A 201 -12.29 -10.73 6.81
CA HIS A 201 -13.02 -10.85 5.56
C HIS A 201 -12.20 -11.60 4.52
N LEU A 202 -12.89 -12.47 3.78
CA LEU A 202 -12.41 -13.05 2.53
C LEU A 202 -13.32 -12.57 1.39
N LEU A 203 -12.70 -12.18 0.28
CA LEU A 203 -13.34 -11.90 -1.00
C LEU A 203 -13.48 -13.21 -1.79
N PHE A 204 -14.65 -13.45 -2.39
CA PHE A 204 -14.93 -14.60 -3.24
C PHE A 204 -14.98 -14.23 -4.72
N ALA A 205 -14.83 -15.23 -5.59
CA ALA A 205 -14.73 -15.07 -7.03
C ALA A 205 -16.03 -14.64 -7.73
N ASP A 206 -17.17 -14.72 -7.05
CA ASP A 206 -18.43 -14.10 -7.47
C ASP A 206 -18.59 -12.65 -6.97
N GLY A 207 -17.56 -12.11 -6.31
CA GLY A 207 -17.51 -10.75 -5.77
C GLY A 207 -18.24 -10.55 -4.45
N HIS A 208 -18.75 -11.60 -3.79
CA HIS A 208 -19.26 -11.47 -2.42
C HIS A 208 -18.11 -11.47 -1.41
N ILE A 209 -18.37 -10.89 -0.23
CA ILE A 209 -17.40 -10.79 0.85
C ILE A 209 -18.01 -11.35 2.10
N LYS A 210 -17.30 -12.28 2.73
CA LYS A 210 -17.76 -12.98 3.92
C LYS A 210 -16.78 -12.80 5.06
N PHE A 211 -17.33 -12.46 6.23
CA PHE A 211 -16.56 -12.43 7.47
C PHE A 211 -16.52 -13.85 8.06
N PHE A 212 -15.32 -14.29 8.42
CA PHE A 212 -15.06 -15.55 9.11
C PHE A 212 -14.47 -15.23 10.48
N THR A 213 -15.00 -15.88 11.52
CA THR A 213 -14.48 -15.73 12.87
C THR A 213 -13.24 -16.62 13.07
N ASP A 214 -12.44 -16.32 14.08
CA ASP A 214 -11.33 -17.16 14.54
C ASP A 214 -11.77 -18.54 15.08
N ALA A 215 -13.07 -18.69 15.37
CA ALA A 215 -13.75 -19.95 15.71
C ALA A 215 -14.23 -20.75 14.49
N THR A 216 -14.02 -20.25 13.26
CA THR A 216 -14.35 -20.99 12.03
C THR A 216 -13.64 -22.34 12.02
N SER A 217 -14.36 -23.42 11.69
CA SER A 217 -13.78 -24.77 11.71
C SER A 217 -12.62 -24.91 10.73
N SER A 218 -11.54 -25.55 11.18
CA SER A 218 -10.35 -25.81 10.35
C SER A 218 -10.68 -26.56 9.07
N ARG A 219 -11.62 -27.51 9.14
CA ARG A 219 -12.12 -28.27 7.98
C ARG A 219 -12.75 -27.37 6.91
N MET A 220 -13.41 -26.29 7.31
CA MET A 220 -13.99 -25.34 6.35
C MET A 220 -12.88 -24.55 5.64
N LEU A 221 -11.90 -24.04 6.37
CA LEU A 221 -10.77 -23.29 5.79
C LEU A 221 -9.93 -24.18 4.86
N GLN A 222 -9.67 -25.43 5.26
CA GLN A 222 -8.98 -26.41 4.42
C GLN A 222 -9.74 -26.72 3.12
N ARG A 223 -11.08 -26.72 3.14
CA ARG A 223 -11.89 -26.90 1.94
C ARG A 223 -11.77 -25.72 0.97
N TYR A 224 -11.66 -24.49 1.48
CA TYR A 224 -11.43 -23.31 0.64
C TYR A 224 -9.99 -23.25 0.11
N ASP A 225 -9.01 -23.65 0.91
CA ASP A 225 -7.59 -23.69 0.52
C ASP A 225 -7.31 -24.76 -0.55
N ALA A 226 -8.07 -25.87 -0.52
CA ALA A 226 -7.98 -26.96 -1.50
C ALA A 226 -9.00 -26.85 -2.65
N ALA A 227 -9.72 -25.73 -2.78
CA ALA A 227 -10.68 -25.54 -3.86
C ALA A 227 -9.95 -25.42 -5.22
N PRO A 228 -10.44 -26.08 -6.28
CA PRO A 228 -9.84 -26.03 -7.61
C PRO A 228 -10.05 -24.66 -8.30
N PRO A 229 -9.15 -24.27 -9.23
CA PRO A 229 -7.92 -24.99 -9.60
C PRO A 229 -6.92 -25.04 -8.45
N VAL A 230 -6.00 -26.01 -8.44
CA VAL A 230 -4.98 -26.15 -7.37
C VAL A 230 -3.62 -26.03 -8.02
N ALA A 231 -2.89 -24.98 -7.65
CA ALA A 231 -1.56 -24.74 -8.18
C ALA A 231 -0.54 -25.72 -7.60
N THR A 232 0.53 -25.96 -8.35
CA THR A 232 1.64 -26.78 -7.90
C THR A 232 2.45 -26.06 -6.81
N LYS A 233 3.25 -26.84 -6.07
CA LYS A 233 4.18 -26.28 -5.06
C LYS A 233 5.24 -25.36 -5.67
N ALA A 234 5.61 -25.59 -6.93
CA ALA A 234 6.63 -24.78 -7.61
C ALA A 234 6.06 -23.41 -8.00
N GLU A 235 4.83 -23.39 -8.53
CA GLU A 235 4.11 -22.16 -8.88
C GLU A 235 3.84 -21.27 -7.68
N THR A 236 3.50 -21.87 -6.55
CA THR A 236 3.15 -21.17 -5.31
C THR A 236 4.36 -20.81 -4.44
N ALA A 237 5.57 -21.24 -4.83
CA ALA A 237 6.79 -21.00 -4.07
C ALA A 237 7.10 -19.49 -3.99
N VAL A 238 7.25 -19.00 -2.75
CA VAL A 238 7.64 -17.62 -2.48
C VAL A 238 9.11 -17.54 -2.02
N PRO A 239 9.88 -16.53 -2.45
CA PRO A 239 11.22 -16.30 -1.94
C PRO A 239 11.20 -16.10 -0.42
N LYS A 240 12.24 -16.59 0.27
CA LYS A 240 12.46 -16.30 1.70
C LYS A 240 12.94 -14.85 1.86
N LYS A 241 12.00 -13.92 1.76
CA LYS A 241 12.23 -12.48 1.93
C LYS A 241 11.32 -11.98 3.04
N VAL A 242 11.90 -11.30 4.03
CA VAL A 242 11.18 -10.63 5.11
C VAL A 242 11.38 -9.14 4.92
N PHE A 243 10.30 -8.39 4.99
CA PHE A 243 10.33 -6.93 4.91
C PHE A 243 10.27 -6.37 6.33
N GLN A 244 11.15 -5.44 6.64
CA GLN A 244 11.05 -4.70 7.90
C GLN A 244 9.96 -3.65 7.73
N THR A 245 8.94 -3.74 8.57
CA THR A 245 7.77 -2.86 8.51
C THR A 245 7.63 -2.09 9.80
N GLY A 246 7.15 -0.85 9.70
CA GLY A 246 7.01 0.02 10.86
C GLY A 246 6.12 1.21 10.56
N GLU A 247 6.00 2.06 11.55
CA GLU A 247 5.40 3.38 11.39
C GLU A 247 6.44 4.29 10.75
N PHE A 248 6.43 4.33 9.43
CA PHE A 248 7.23 5.26 8.65
C PHE A 248 6.34 6.26 7.92
N HIS A 249 6.91 7.40 7.56
CA HIS A 249 6.24 8.42 6.76
C HIS A 249 7.20 9.04 5.76
N TRP A 250 6.63 9.47 4.63
CA TRP A 250 7.32 10.20 3.59
C TRP A 250 6.95 11.67 3.70
N ASP A 251 7.95 12.54 3.77
CA ASP A 251 7.78 13.99 3.61
C ASP A 251 8.37 14.45 2.29
N ARG A 252 7.77 15.49 1.73
CA ARG A 252 8.25 16.16 0.53
C ARG A 252 8.96 17.45 0.89
N ILE A 253 10.09 17.68 0.24
CA ILE A 253 10.92 18.88 0.40
C ILE A 253 11.11 19.49 -0.98
N ASP A 254 10.47 20.62 -1.25
CA ASP A 254 10.62 21.31 -2.53
C ASP A 254 12.03 21.92 -2.64
N LEU A 255 12.66 21.71 -3.79
CA LEU A 255 13.99 22.24 -4.10
C LEU A 255 13.85 23.49 -4.97
N GLN A 256 14.70 24.48 -4.70
CA GLN A 256 14.70 25.73 -5.43
C GLN A 256 15.16 25.52 -6.88
N SER A 257 14.38 26.00 -7.82
CA SER A 257 14.67 26.00 -9.26
C SER A 257 14.04 27.24 -9.90
N ASP A 258 14.21 27.43 -11.19
CA ASP A 258 13.57 28.49 -11.95
C ASP A 258 12.03 28.39 -11.83
N PRO A 259 11.35 29.38 -11.23
CA PRO A 259 9.89 29.36 -11.08
C PRO A 259 9.13 29.37 -12.42
N GLN A 260 9.77 29.79 -13.51
CA GLN A 260 9.22 29.75 -14.87
C GLN A 260 9.69 28.51 -15.64
N GLY A 261 10.48 27.65 -14.99
CA GLY A 261 10.97 26.40 -15.54
C GLY A 261 9.83 25.42 -15.84
N ARG A 262 10.12 24.49 -16.76
CA ARG A 262 9.17 23.42 -17.11
C ARG A 262 9.10 22.31 -16.08
N ASP A 263 10.13 22.17 -15.25
CA ASP A 263 10.28 21.08 -14.31
C ASP A 263 10.35 21.61 -12.89
N GLU A 264 9.62 20.97 -12.00
CA GLU A 264 9.77 21.11 -10.56
C GLU A 264 10.73 20.04 -10.04
N TYR A 265 11.50 20.40 -9.02
CA TYR A 265 12.44 19.49 -8.37
C TYR A 265 12.11 19.40 -6.89
N PHE A 266 12.13 18.19 -6.35
CA PHE A 266 11.85 17.95 -4.95
C PHE A 266 12.62 16.75 -4.44
N ALA A 267 12.86 16.72 -3.14
CA ALA A 267 13.32 15.55 -2.44
C ALA A 267 12.17 14.90 -1.66
N THR A 268 12.29 13.60 -1.40
CA THR A 268 11.44 12.89 -0.45
C THR A 268 12.30 12.30 0.65
N SER A 269 11.89 12.48 1.90
CA SER A 269 12.53 11.93 3.09
C SER A 269 11.66 10.86 3.74
N LEU A 270 12.21 9.68 3.96
CA LEU A 270 11.55 8.61 4.72
C LEU A 270 12.04 8.65 6.16
N SER A 271 11.11 8.81 7.10
CA SER A 271 11.41 8.89 8.52
C SER A 271 10.59 7.87 9.33
N SER A 272 11.14 7.40 10.45
CA SER A 272 10.38 6.64 11.45
C SER A 272 9.42 7.54 12.24
N SER A 273 8.51 6.95 13.02
CA SER A 273 7.66 7.67 13.98
C SER A 273 8.42 8.37 15.11
N THR A 274 9.73 8.12 15.24
CA THR A 274 10.63 8.81 16.16
C THR A 274 11.55 9.81 15.45
N ASP A 275 11.16 10.25 14.24
CA ASP A 275 11.87 11.23 13.40
C ASP A 275 13.31 10.82 13.03
N VAL A 276 13.58 9.51 12.98
CA VAL A 276 14.86 9.01 12.46
C VAL A 276 14.78 8.94 10.94
N LEU A 277 15.61 9.72 10.26
CA LEU A 277 15.70 9.74 8.81
C LEU A 277 16.42 8.48 8.28
N LEU A 278 15.75 7.76 7.38
CA LEU A 278 16.20 6.49 6.82
C LEU A 278 16.64 6.60 5.37
N LYS A 279 15.93 7.42 4.58
CA LYS A 279 16.15 7.51 3.14
C LYS A 279 15.86 8.91 2.62
N LEU A 280 16.63 9.35 1.63
CA LEU A 280 16.44 10.61 0.95
C LEU A 280 16.59 10.40 -0.56
N ASN A 281 15.54 10.71 -1.31
CA ASN A 281 15.52 10.59 -2.77
C ASN A 281 15.27 11.95 -3.38
N VAL A 282 15.79 12.20 -4.59
CA VAL A 282 15.58 13.43 -5.36
C VAL A 282 14.88 13.07 -6.66
N TYR A 283 13.88 13.87 -7.00
CA TYR A 283 13.04 13.70 -8.18
C TYR A 283 12.94 15.00 -8.97
N SER A 284 12.57 14.86 -10.23
CA SER A 284 12.01 15.95 -11.05
C SER A 284 10.62 15.58 -11.53
N GLN A 285 9.77 16.56 -11.76
CA GLN A 285 8.44 16.37 -12.32
C GLN A 285 8.11 17.52 -13.26
N ILE A 286 7.57 17.18 -14.43
CA ILE A 286 7.14 18.18 -15.40
C ILE A 286 5.93 18.94 -14.83
N LEU A 287 6.06 20.27 -14.76
CA LEU A 287 4.95 21.18 -14.46
C LEU A 287 4.06 21.29 -15.70
N LEU A 288 2.82 20.86 -15.55
CA LEU A 288 1.84 20.96 -16.62
C LEU A 288 1.30 22.38 -16.70
N THR A 289 1.35 22.95 -17.90
CA THR A 289 0.61 24.17 -18.23
C THR A 289 -0.90 23.93 -18.04
N GLU A 290 -1.69 24.99 -17.95
CA GLU A 290 -3.17 24.87 -17.86
C GLU A 290 -3.77 24.04 -19.01
N GLU A 291 -3.14 24.06 -20.19
CA GLU A 291 -3.52 23.20 -21.32
C GLU A 291 -3.07 21.76 -21.14
N GLY A 292 -1.87 21.53 -20.58
CA GLY A 292 -1.37 20.21 -20.23
C GLY A 292 -2.21 19.51 -19.16
N GLN A 293 -2.83 20.26 -18.25
CA GLN A 293 -3.76 19.72 -17.24
C GLN A 293 -5.08 19.22 -17.83
N LYS A 294 -5.45 19.65 -19.04
CA LYS A 294 -6.65 19.17 -19.76
C LYS A 294 -6.40 17.85 -20.50
N GLN A 295 -5.16 17.41 -20.63
CA GLN A 295 -4.82 16.11 -21.20
C GLN A 295 -5.33 14.97 -20.31
N PRO A 296 -5.70 13.81 -20.88
CA PRO A 296 -6.01 12.63 -20.08
C PRO A 296 -4.82 12.27 -19.19
N LYS A 297 -5.09 11.97 -17.91
CA LYS A 297 -4.05 11.66 -16.90
C LYS A 297 -3.08 10.56 -17.33
N SER A 298 -3.52 9.65 -18.21
CA SER A 298 -2.71 8.57 -18.78
C SER A 298 -1.52 9.01 -19.64
N TYR A 299 -1.49 10.27 -20.10
CA TYR A 299 -0.36 10.83 -20.88
C TYR A 299 0.64 11.62 -20.03
N LEU A 300 0.33 11.85 -18.76
CA LEU A 300 1.19 12.61 -17.87
C LEU A 300 2.33 11.70 -17.41
N LYS A 301 3.59 12.14 -17.55
CA LYS A 301 4.72 11.43 -16.97
C LYS A 301 4.77 11.70 -15.46
N GLY A 302 5.03 10.65 -14.70
CA GLY A 302 5.22 10.74 -13.26
C GLY A 302 6.56 11.36 -12.90
N PRO A 303 6.81 11.58 -11.59
CA PRO A 303 8.10 12.03 -11.12
C PRO A 303 9.24 11.08 -11.55
N GLN A 304 10.27 11.67 -12.14
CA GLN A 304 11.47 10.96 -12.56
C GLN A 304 12.49 10.97 -11.42
N PHE A 305 12.95 9.78 -11.03
CA PHE A 305 14.03 9.61 -10.07
C PHE A 305 15.35 10.17 -10.62
N LEU A 306 16.06 10.95 -9.81
CA LEU A 306 17.34 11.58 -10.18
C LEU A 306 18.51 11.03 -9.37
N LEU A 307 18.32 10.89 -8.05
CA LEU A 307 19.41 10.58 -7.12
C LEU A 307 18.86 10.01 -5.81
N GLU A 308 19.54 9.02 -5.26
CA GLU A 308 19.39 8.62 -3.86
C GLU A 308 20.58 9.19 -3.08
N ILE A 309 20.30 9.80 -1.93
CA ILE A 309 21.31 10.40 -1.05
C ILE A 309 21.48 9.49 0.16
N ASP A 310 22.66 8.92 0.27
CA ASP A 310 23.13 8.18 1.45
C ASP A 310 24.06 9.04 2.32
N SER A 311 24.57 8.47 3.41
CA SER A 311 25.47 9.16 4.36
C SER A 311 26.84 9.52 3.78
N THR A 312 27.20 8.99 2.61
CA THR A 312 28.50 9.18 1.94
C THR A 312 28.43 10.02 0.66
N THR A 313 27.22 10.30 0.17
CA THR A 313 26.98 11.00 -1.09
C THR A 313 27.55 12.43 -1.05
N ASP A 314 28.41 12.79 -2.01
CA ASP A 314 28.76 14.19 -2.24
C ASP A 314 27.58 14.89 -2.95
N ILE A 315 26.69 15.47 -2.14
CA ILE A 315 25.46 16.11 -2.62
C ILE A 315 25.76 17.23 -3.63
N ALA A 316 26.84 18.00 -3.44
CA ALA A 316 27.16 19.09 -4.34
C ALA A 316 27.57 18.58 -5.72
N ALA A 317 28.39 17.53 -5.77
CA ALA A 317 28.77 16.87 -7.02
C ALA A 317 27.57 16.14 -7.66
N ALA A 318 26.78 15.44 -6.84
CA ALA A 318 25.65 14.65 -7.32
C ALA A 318 24.55 15.51 -7.93
N LEU A 319 24.15 16.61 -7.26
CA LEU A 319 23.14 17.53 -7.84
C LEU A 319 23.63 18.19 -9.13
N LYS A 320 24.93 18.48 -9.25
CA LYS A 320 25.53 19.02 -10.49
C LYS A 320 25.41 18.08 -11.68
N ALA A 321 25.31 16.77 -11.43
CA ALA A 321 25.10 15.76 -12.47
C ALA A 321 23.62 15.61 -12.86
N THR A 322 22.69 16.32 -12.20
CA THR A 322 21.25 16.26 -12.49
C THR A 322 20.78 17.46 -13.31
N PRO A 323 19.60 17.38 -13.97
CA PRO A 323 18.99 18.52 -14.67
C PRO A 323 18.75 19.75 -13.78
N LEU A 324 18.64 19.58 -12.46
CA LEU A 324 18.49 20.67 -11.49
C LEU A 324 19.63 21.69 -11.59
N ALA A 325 20.84 21.25 -11.93
CA ALA A 325 22.00 22.14 -12.05
C ALA A 325 21.84 23.19 -13.15
N ALA A 326 21.13 22.85 -14.23
CA ALA A 326 20.80 23.77 -15.31
C ALA A 326 19.51 24.56 -15.03
N ALA A 327 18.62 24.02 -14.20
CA ALA A 327 17.33 24.61 -13.86
C ALA A 327 17.37 25.56 -12.65
N ALA A 328 18.52 25.72 -11.98
CA ALA A 328 18.65 26.56 -10.78
C ALA A 328 19.80 27.56 -10.91
N THR A 329 19.66 28.76 -10.32
CA THR A 329 20.80 29.69 -10.19
C THR A 329 21.86 29.12 -9.25
N PRO A 330 23.12 29.60 -9.29
CA PRO A 330 24.16 29.16 -8.36
C PRO A 330 23.76 29.32 -6.88
N GLU A 331 23.02 30.38 -6.54
CA GLU A 331 22.52 30.63 -5.17
C GLU A 331 21.43 29.64 -4.78
N GLN A 332 20.47 29.36 -5.68
CA GLN A 332 19.43 28.37 -5.46
C GLN A 332 20.02 26.97 -5.28
N LEU A 333 20.97 26.59 -6.14
CA LEU A 333 21.65 25.30 -6.07
C LEU A 333 22.44 25.19 -4.75
N ALA A 334 23.14 26.24 -4.33
CA ALA A 334 23.84 26.26 -3.04
C ALA A 334 22.87 26.13 -1.85
N ALA A 335 21.69 26.74 -1.91
CA ALA A 335 20.65 26.60 -0.90
C ALA A 335 20.12 25.16 -0.84
N ASN A 336 19.85 24.53 -1.99
CA ASN A 336 19.44 23.12 -2.07
C ASN A 336 20.48 22.18 -1.48
N VAL A 337 21.75 22.37 -1.83
CA VAL A 337 22.87 21.60 -1.27
C VAL A 337 22.88 21.73 0.26
N LYS A 338 22.76 22.95 0.79
CA LYS A 338 22.74 23.19 2.24
C LYS A 338 21.57 22.48 2.93
N THR A 339 20.37 22.55 2.36
CA THR A 339 19.17 21.87 2.89
C THR A 339 19.37 20.36 2.93
N LEU A 340 19.81 19.76 1.82
CA LEU A 340 19.99 18.32 1.73
C LEU A 340 21.17 17.83 2.58
N GLN A 341 22.25 18.60 2.72
CA GLN A 341 23.35 18.29 3.65
C GLN A 341 22.91 18.35 5.12
N ALA A 342 21.97 19.23 5.48
CA ALA A 342 21.44 19.27 6.84
C ALA A 342 20.65 17.99 7.16
N LEU A 343 19.88 17.48 6.19
CA LEU A 343 19.15 16.21 6.30
C LEU A 343 20.09 15.01 6.26
N GLN A 344 21.09 15.01 5.37
CA GLN A 344 22.06 13.92 5.26
C GLN A 344 22.80 13.64 6.59
N LYS A 345 23.06 14.67 7.40
CA LYS A 345 23.65 14.51 8.74
C LYS A 345 22.77 13.74 9.72
N GLN A 346 21.46 13.69 9.47
CA GLN A 346 20.48 12.95 10.26
C GLN A 346 20.28 11.52 9.75
N LEU A 347 20.77 11.19 8.55
CA LEU A 347 20.75 9.80 8.07
C LEU A 347 21.52 8.95 9.07
N HIS A 348 20.82 7.97 9.64
CA HIS A 348 21.43 7.01 10.51
C HIS A 348 22.57 6.29 9.77
N LYS A 349 23.75 6.18 10.40
CA LYS A 349 24.90 5.46 9.85
C LYS A 349 24.73 3.96 9.92
#